data_AF-A0A1X7M5B4-F1
#
_entry.id   AF-A0A1X7M5B4-F1
#
_cell.length_a   1.000
_cell.length_b   1.000
_cell.length_c   1.000
_cell.angle_alpha   90.00
_cell.angle_beta   90.00
_cell.angle_gamma   90.00
#
_symmetry.space_group_name_H-M   'P 1'
#
loop_
_entity.id
_entity.type
_entity.pdbx_description
1 polymer ?
#
loop_
_entity_poly.entity_id
_entity_poly.type
_entity_poly.pdbx_seq_one_letter_code
_entity_poly.pdbx_strand_id
1 'polypeptide(L)'
;MLGRLAPQAPAELAFTRTETELLERVVHDTSHNAQAPPLVRNVIRLAQLGGYLARASDPPPDNTVMWRGMRRLTDIQLGYELALKRSG
;
A
#
# COMPACT_ATOMS: atom_id res chain seq x y z
N MET A 1 8.58 -5.17 7.88
CA MET A 1 9.37 -6.41 8.05
C MET A 1 8.71 -7.63 7.42
N LEU A 2 7.39 -7.85 7.56
CA LEU A 2 6.70 -9.03 7.02
C LEU A 2 6.90 -9.29 5.52
N GLY A 3 6.79 -8.27 4.65
CA GLY A 3 7.02 -8.44 3.21
C GLY A 3 8.43 -8.89 2.82
N ARG A 4 9.42 -8.75 3.70
CA ARG A 4 10.78 -9.28 3.48
C ARG A 4 10.94 -10.69 4.03
N LEU A 5 10.33 -10.97 5.18
CA LEU A 5 10.47 -12.25 5.90
C LEU A 5 9.58 -13.35 5.31
N ALA A 6 8.42 -12.99 4.78
CA ALA A 6 7.45 -13.91 4.21
C ALA A 6 6.79 -13.25 2.97
N PRO A 7 7.54 -13.07 1.86
CA PRO A 7 7.05 -12.34 0.70
C PRO A 7 5.80 -12.98 0.06
N GLN A 8 5.65 -14.30 0.17
CA GLN A 8 4.51 -15.05 -0.40
C GLN A 8 3.30 -15.12 0.54
N ALA A 9 3.36 -14.47 1.71
CA ALA A 9 2.23 -14.46 2.61
C ALA A 9 1.04 -13.68 2.01
N PRO A 10 -0.19 -14.01 2.41
CA PRO A 10 -1.38 -13.25 2.02
C PRO A 10 -1.26 -11.78 2.44
N ALA A 11 -1.80 -10.87 1.63
CA ALA A 11 -1.80 -9.43 1.95
C ALA A 11 -2.62 -9.14 3.23
N GLU A 12 -3.60 -9.98 3.51
CA GLU A 12 -4.52 -9.95 4.64
C GLU A 12 -3.83 -10.03 5.99
N LEU A 13 -2.57 -10.48 6.04
CA LEU A 13 -1.78 -10.46 7.27
C LEU A 13 -1.35 -9.06 7.70
N ALA A 14 -1.34 -8.09 6.78
CA ALA A 14 -0.89 -6.73 7.03
C ALA A 14 -1.90 -5.66 6.63
N PHE A 15 -2.84 -5.98 5.74
CA PHE A 15 -3.82 -5.05 5.20
C PHE A 15 -5.22 -5.66 5.25
N THR A 16 -6.21 -4.85 5.57
CA THR A 16 -7.61 -5.19 5.35
C THR A 16 -7.94 -5.26 3.85
N ARG A 17 -9.08 -5.84 3.51
CA ARG A 17 -9.59 -5.83 2.14
C ARG A 17 -9.80 -4.41 1.62
N THR A 18 -10.44 -3.55 2.44
CA THR A 18 -10.65 -2.14 2.11
C THR A 18 -9.34 -1.42 1.83
N GLU A 19 -8.32 -1.59 2.68
CA GLU A 19 -7.00 -0.98 2.45
C GLU A 19 -6.36 -1.46 1.16
N THR A 20 -6.46 -2.76 0.87
CA THR A 20 -5.93 -3.35 -0.38
C THR A 20 -6.62 -2.76 -1.62
N GLU A 21 -7.95 -2.66 -1.58
CA GLU A 21 -8.75 -2.05 -2.65
C GLU A 21 -8.43 -0.56 -2.84
N LEU A 22 -8.30 0.19 -1.74
CA LEU A 22 -7.95 1.61 -1.80
C LEU A 22 -6.53 1.81 -2.35
N LEU A 23 -5.55 1.03 -1.90
CA LEU A 23 -4.19 1.07 -2.43
C LEU A 23 -4.15 0.76 -3.92
N GLU A 24 -4.92 -0.21 -4.40
CA GLU A 24 -5.03 -0.55 -5.82
C GLU A 24 -5.62 0.59 -6.66
N ARG A 25 -6.61 1.31 -6.12
CA ARG A 25 -7.28 2.41 -6.83
C ARG A 25 -6.46 3.70 -6.84
N VAL A 26 -5.71 3.97 -5.78
CA VAL A 26 -5.00 5.24 -5.59
C VAL A 26 -3.57 5.20 -6.11
N VAL A 27 -2.93 4.02 -6.09
CA VAL A 27 -1.52 3.87 -6.47
C VAL A 27 -1.41 2.94 -7.66
N HIS A 28 -0.93 3.48 -8.78
CA HIS A 28 -0.61 2.69 -9.95
C HIS A 28 0.68 1.88 -9.75
N ASP A 29 0.67 0.64 -10.22
CA ASP A 29 1.87 -0.18 -10.23
C ASP A 29 2.89 0.36 -11.24
N THR A 30 4.15 0.31 -10.81
CA THR A 30 5.32 0.36 -11.68
C THR A 30 5.59 -1.02 -12.28
N SER A 31 6.42 -1.07 -13.32
CA SER A 31 6.90 -2.36 -13.85
C SER A 31 7.60 -3.22 -12.78
N HIS A 32 8.18 -2.59 -11.74
CA HIS A 32 8.90 -3.28 -10.69
C HIS A 32 7.98 -4.00 -9.69
N ASN A 33 6.87 -3.38 -9.27
CA ASN A 33 5.95 -3.98 -8.29
C ASN A 33 4.76 -4.71 -8.93
N ALA A 34 4.49 -4.53 -10.22
CA ALA A 34 3.44 -5.29 -10.92
C ALA A 34 3.61 -6.81 -10.83
N GLN A 35 4.86 -7.28 -10.76
CA GLN A 35 5.22 -8.71 -10.65
C GLN A 35 5.48 -9.15 -9.21
N ALA A 36 5.37 -8.25 -8.22
CA ALA A 36 5.62 -8.58 -6.83
C ALA A 36 4.45 -9.41 -6.24
N PRO A 37 4.74 -10.33 -5.30
CA PRO A 37 3.69 -11.02 -4.54
C PRO A 37 2.72 -10.05 -3.86
N PRO A 38 1.46 -10.45 -3.58
CA PRO A 38 0.42 -9.54 -3.09
C PRO A 38 0.81 -8.71 -1.87
N LEU A 39 1.40 -9.33 -0.85
CA LEU A 39 1.85 -8.61 0.35
C LEU A 39 2.94 -7.59 0.01
N VAL A 40 3.94 -7.99 -0.77
CA VAL A 40 5.06 -7.11 -1.17
C VAL A 40 4.55 -5.96 -2.02
N ARG A 41 3.66 -6.24 -2.98
CA ARG A 41 3.05 -5.24 -3.85
C ARG A 41 2.30 -4.18 -3.04
N ASN A 42 1.47 -4.58 -2.07
CA ASN A 42 0.73 -3.65 -1.22
C ASN A 42 1.65 -2.86 -0.26
N VAL A 43 2.74 -3.47 0.24
CA VAL A 43 3.77 -2.73 0.99
C VAL A 43 4.44 -1.67 0.12
N ILE A 44 4.76 -1.97 -1.14
CA ILE A 44 5.34 -1.00 -2.07
C ILE A 44 4.33 0.11 -2.40
N ARG A 45 3.06 -0.22 -2.67
CA ARG A 45 1.99 0.76 -2.91
C ARG A 45 1.83 1.70 -1.71
N LEU A 46 1.84 1.15 -0.50
CA LEU A 46 1.79 1.94 0.73
C LEU A 46 2.99 2.90 0.82
N ALA A 47 4.20 2.42 0.54
CA ALA A 47 5.39 3.27 0.51
C ALA A 47 5.30 4.36 -0.57
N GLN A 48 4.78 4.03 -1.76
CA GLN A 48 4.59 4.98 -2.86
C GLN A 48 3.60 6.07 -2.48
N LEU A 49 2.51 5.71 -1.79
CA LEU A 49 1.59 6.68 -1.21
C LEU A 49 2.29 7.63 -0.25
N GLY A 50 3.36 7.18 0.44
CA GLY A 50 4.23 7.98 1.30
C GLY A 50 5.34 8.77 0.59
N GLY A 51 5.50 8.63 -0.73
CA GLY A 51 6.49 9.31 -1.56
C GLY A 51 7.67 8.45 -2.04
N TYR A 52 7.64 7.13 -1.81
CA TYR A 52 8.61 6.21 -2.42
C TYR A 52 8.40 6.12 -3.93
N LEU A 53 9.47 6.07 -4.72
CA LEU A 53 9.37 6.11 -6.18
C LEU A 53 9.26 4.72 -6.82
N ALA A 54 9.68 3.66 -6.11
CA ALA A 54 9.64 2.27 -6.58
C ALA A 54 10.36 2.04 -7.91
N ARG A 55 11.53 2.65 -8.09
CA ARG A 55 12.40 2.39 -9.24
C ARG A 55 13.20 1.10 -9.01
N ALA A 56 13.65 0.47 -10.10
CA ALA A 56 14.34 -0.82 -10.04
C ALA A 56 15.61 -0.84 -9.17
N SER A 57 16.27 0.30 -9.00
CA SER A 57 17.49 0.44 -8.20
C SER A 57 17.29 1.20 -6.89
N ASP A 58 16.04 1.52 -6.54
CA ASP A 58 15.78 2.17 -5.26
C ASP A 58 16.07 1.18 -4.12
N PRO A 59 16.67 1.65 -3.01
CA PRO A 59 16.78 0.84 -1.81
C PRO A 59 15.39 0.53 -1.25
N PRO A 60 15.24 -0.54 -0.45
CA PRO A 60 13.97 -0.85 0.19
C PRO A 60 13.39 0.37 0.94
N PRO A 61 12.06 0.56 0.95
CA PRO A 61 11.43 1.70 1.62
C PRO A 61 11.90 1.88 3.06
N ASP A 62 12.19 3.13 3.43
CA ASP A 62 12.52 3.49 4.81
C ASP A 62 11.25 3.62 5.67
N ASN A 63 11.43 3.71 6.99
CA ASN A 63 10.30 3.83 7.92
C ASN A 63 9.53 5.16 7.76
N THR A 64 10.16 6.20 7.22
CA THR A 64 9.55 7.52 7.06
C THR A 64 8.51 7.50 5.96
N VAL A 65 8.83 6.96 4.78
CA VAL A 65 7.87 6.82 3.68
C VAL A 65 6.78 5.83 4.03
N MET A 66 7.08 4.78 4.81
CA MET A 66 6.06 3.87 5.35
C MET A 66 5.08 4.60 6.27
N TRP A 67 5.55 5.42 7.20
CA TRP A 67 4.69 6.21 8.10
C TRP A 67 3.84 7.23 7.37
N ARG A 68 4.42 7.93 6.40
CA ARG A 68 3.67 8.87 5.55
C ARG A 68 2.58 8.15 4.75
N GLY A 69 2.90 6.97 4.21
CA GLY A 69 1.96 6.11 3.50
C GLY A 69 0.79 5.69 4.37
N MET A 70 1.07 5.16 5.58
CA MET A 70 0.03 4.74 6.53
C MET A 70 -0.91 5.88 6.89
N ARG A 71 -0.37 7.05 7.25
CA ARG A 71 -1.19 8.22 7.58
C ARG A 71 -2.12 8.62 6.44
N ARG A 72 -1.58 8.70 5.21
CA ARG A 72 -2.37 9.03 4.02
C ARG A 72 -3.44 7.99 3.70
N LEU A 73 -3.12 6.70 3.86
CA LEU A 73 -4.09 5.62 3.65
C LEU A 73 -5.25 5.72 4.65
N THR A 74 -4.95 5.97 5.94
CA THR A 74 -5.97 6.19 6.96
C THR A 74 -6.88 7.37 6.62
N ASP A 75 -6.32 8.51 6.20
CA ASP A 75 -7.11 9.69 5.81
C ASP A 75 -8.01 9.40 4.60
N ILE A 76 -7.50 8.66 3.61
CA ILE A 76 -8.28 8.25 2.42
C ILE A 76 -9.41 7.29 2.81
N GLN A 77 -9.13 6.30 3.67
CA GLN A 77 -10.13 5.36 4.12
C GLN A 77 -11.25 6.06 4.90
N LEU A 78 -10.92 7.01 5.78
CA LEU A 78 -11.90 7.82 6.48
C LEU A 78 -12.83 8.57 5.51
N GLY A 79 -12.25 9.20 4.49
CA GLY A 79 -13.02 9.87 3.44
C GLY A 79 -13.93 8.91 2.66
N TYR A 80 -13.42 7.74 2.32
CA TYR A 80 -14.16 6.68 1.63
C TYR A 80 -15.36 6.19 2.45
N GLU A 81 -15.17 5.90 3.74
CA GLU A 81 -16.24 5.46 4.65
C GLU A 81 -17.31 6.54 4.85
N LEU A 82 -16.92 7.81 4.96
CA LEU A 82 -17.86 8.93 5.05
C LEU A 82 -18.69 9.09 3.77
N ALA A 83 -18.09 8.89 2.60
CA ALA A 83 -18.79 8.96 1.31
C ALA A 83 -19.79 7.80 1.13
N LEU A 84 -19.42 6.59 1.55
CA LEU A 84 -20.33 5.43 1.52
C LEU A 84 -21.57 5.67 2.38
N LYS A 85 -21.41 6.21 3.60
CA LYS A 85 -22.51 6.52 4.52
C LYS A 85 -23.49 7.59 4.00
N ARG A 86 -23.10 8.38 2.99
CA ARG A 86 -23.97 9.38 2.34
C ARG A 86 -24.70 8.84 1.11
N SER A 87 -24.27 7.68 0.61
CA SER A 87 -24.78 7.09 -0.64
C SER A 87 -25.84 6.00 -0.39
N GLY A 88 -26.17 5.72 0.87
CA GLY A 88 -27.25 4.82 1.30
C GLY A 88 -28.29 5.58 2.09
#